data_AF-A0A1G2XRS5-F1
#
_entry.id   AF-A0A1G2XRS5-F1
#
_cell.length_a   1.000
_cell.length_b   1.000
_cell.length_c   1.000
_cell.angle_alpha   90.00
_cell.angle_beta   90.00
_cell.angle_gamma   90.00
#
_symmetry.space_group_name_H-M   'P 1'
#
loop_
_entity.id
_entity.type
_entity.pdbx_description
1 polymer ?
#
loop_
_entity_poly.entity_id
_entity_poly.type
_entity_poly.pdbx_seq_one_letter_code
_entity_poly.pdbx_strand_id
1 'polypeptide(L)'
;MNSIYHRKLYNEVKAYALGQSNINATKLREYIFTLPTLAAQQAIVERVDKLMVMIDELEKQVSVRKNQAEMLMQSVLREAFEK
;
A
#
# COMPACT_ATOMS: atom_id res chain seq x y z
N MET A 1 -7.83 5.15 3.09
CA MET A 1 -9.13 4.83 2.45
C MET A 1 -9.72 6.13 1.89
N ASN A 2 -9.87 6.25 0.57
CA ASN A 2 -10.36 7.49 -0.08
C ASN A 2 -11.88 7.50 -0.33
N SER A 3 -12.62 6.56 0.26
CA SER A 3 -14.09 6.56 0.18
C SER A 3 -14.67 7.77 0.93
N ILE A 4 -15.66 8.42 0.33
CA ILE A 4 -16.40 9.55 0.93
C ILE A 4 -17.02 9.12 2.27
N TYR A 5 -17.52 7.89 2.36
CA TYR A 5 -18.04 7.31 3.60
C TYR A 5 -16.96 7.22 4.67
N HIS A 6 -15.79 6.67 4.33
CA HIS A 6 -14.68 6.56 5.28
C HIS A 6 -14.21 7.93 5.76
N ARG A 7 -14.09 8.93 4.88
CA ARG A 7 -13.65 10.28 5.25
C ARG A 7 -14.65 11.00 6.17
N LYS A 8 -15.95 10.83 5.92
CA LYS A 8 -17.00 11.35 6.81
C LYS A 8 -16.92 10.68 8.19
N LEU A 9 -16.87 9.36 8.22
CA LEU A 9 -16.83 8.56 9.45
C LEU A 9 -15.54 8.78 10.25
N TYR A 10 -14.39 8.87 9.59
CA TYR A 10 -13.10 9.18 10.20
C TYR A 10 -13.15 10.51 10.96
N ASN A 11 -13.79 11.53 10.38
CA ASN A 11 -13.94 12.83 11.03
C ASN A 11 -14.88 12.78 12.25
N GLU A 12 -15.83 11.85 12.32
CA GLU A 12 -16.74 11.66 13.46
C GLU A 12 -16.04 10.96 14.64
N VAL A 13 -15.21 9.95 14.36
CA VAL A 13 -14.51 9.19 15.43
C VAL A 13 -13.20 9.84 15.87
N LYS A 14 -12.58 10.65 15.01
CA LYS A 14 -11.32 11.34 15.29
C LYS A 14 -11.46 12.29 16.48
N ALA A 15 -10.54 12.15 17.43
CA ALA A 15 -10.32 13.11 18.51
C ALA A 15 -8.93 13.74 18.35
N TYR A 16 -8.73 14.91 18.96
CA TYR A 16 -7.42 15.55 19.04
C TYR A 16 -6.93 15.49 20.47
N ALA A 17 -5.69 15.04 20.66
CA ALA A 17 -4.97 15.13 21.92
C ALA A 17 -3.59 15.71 21.62
N LEU A 18 -3.23 16.84 22.27
CA LEU A 18 -1.93 17.49 22.13
C LEU A 18 -1.48 17.73 20.67
N GLY A 19 -2.42 18.11 19.79
CA GLY A 19 -2.13 18.38 18.38
C GLY A 19 -2.01 17.13 17.49
N GLN A 20 -2.10 15.92 18.05
CA GLN A 20 -2.13 14.67 17.28
C GLN A 20 -3.55 14.12 17.16
N SER A 21 -3.87 13.60 15.98
CA SER A 21 -5.10 12.85 15.76
C SER A 21 -5.02 11.51 16.46
N ASN A 22 -6.00 11.21 17.31
CA ASN A 22 -6.11 9.93 17.98
C ASN A 22 -7.52 9.33 17.74
N ILE A 23 -7.60 8.00 17.66
CA ILE A 23 -8.85 7.26 17.61
C ILE A 23 -8.93 6.43 18.89
N ASN A 24 -9.89 6.74 19.73
CA ASN A 24 -10.10 6.03 20.99
C ASN A 24 -10.62 4.60 20.72
N ALA A 25 -10.13 3.60 21.44
CA ALA A 25 -10.55 2.21 21.30
C ALA A 25 -12.06 1.99 21.48
N THR A 26 -12.71 2.74 22.38
CA THR A 26 -14.17 2.70 22.57
C THR A 26 -14.89 3.16 21.31
N LYS A 27 -14.47 4.30 20.73
CA LYS A 27 -15.02 4.80 19.45
C LYS A 27 -14.77 3.85 18.29
N LEU A 28 -13.65 3.13 18.31
CA LEU A 28 -13.33 2.12 17.31
C LEU A 28 -14.23 0.88 17.44
N ARG A 29 -14.63 0.48 18.66
CA ARG A 29 -15.57 -0.64 18.85
C ARG A 29 -16.99 -0.30 18.42
N GLU A 30 -17.40 0.95 18.64
CA GLU A 30 -18.69 1.48 18.18
C GLU A 30 -18.73 1.76 16.68
N TYR A 31 -17.62 1.51 15.97
CA TYR A 31 -17.51 1.76 14.54
C TYR A 31 -18.43 0.83 13.74
N ILE A 32 -19.46 1.43 13.13
CA ILE A 32 -20.37 0.74 12.23
C ILE A 32 -19.79 0.80 10.82
N PHE A 33 -19.51 -0.37 10.25
CA PHE A 33 -19.19 -0.53 8.83
C PHE A 33 -20.18 -1.48 8.17
N THR A 34 -20.40 -1.31 6.88
CA THR A 34 -21.22 -2.22 6.10
C THR A 34 -20.45 -3.52 5.90
N LEU A 35 -20.95 -4.60 6.50
CA LEU A 35 -20.40 -5.94 6.29
C LEU A 35 -21.12 -6.57 5.09
N PRO A 36 -20.43 -6.80 3.95
CA PRO A 36 -21.06 -7.44 2.80
C PRO A 36 -21.29 -8.94 3.07
N THR A 37 -21.99 -9.64 2.18
CA THR A 37 -22.19 -11.09 2.29
C THR A 37 -20.86 -11.84 2.28
N LEU A 38 -20.81 -13.02 2.89
CA LEU A 38 -19.57 -13.81 2.99
C LEU A 38 -18.94 -14.08 1.60
N ALA A 39 -19.77 -14.38 0.59
CA ALA A 39 -19.30 -14.58 -0.78
C ALA A 39 -18.63 -13.30 -1.35
N ALA A 40 -19.22 -12.12 -1.10
CA ALA A 40 -18.63 -10.86 -1.52
C ALA A 40 -17.35 -10.53 -0.74
N GLN A 41 -17.27 -10.85 0.56
CA GLN A 41 -16.04 -10.71 1.35
C GLN A 41 -14.91 -11.56 0.74
N GLN A 42 -15.17 -12.83 0.45
CA GLN A 42 -14.20 -13.74 -0.16
C GLN A 42 -13.73 -13.23 -1.53
N ALA A 43 -14.65 -12.76 -2.38
CA ALA A 43 -14.30 -12.20 -3.68
C ALA A 43 -13.45 -10.92 -3.58
N ILE A 44 -13.69 -10.09 -2.55
CA ILE A 44 -12.86 -8.91 -2.27
C ILE A 44 -11.46 -9.34 -1.85
N VAL A 45 -11.35 -10.28 -0.91
CA VAL A 45 -10.06 -10.79 -0.42
C VAL A 45 -9.24 -11.36 -1.58
N GLU A 46 -9.83 -12.24 -2.39
CA GLU A 46 -9.15 -12.85 -3.54
C GLU A 46 -8.60 -11.79 -4.52
N ARG A 47 -9.36 -10.72 -4.77
CA ARG A 47 -8.91 -9.63 -5.64
C ARG A 47 -7.75 -8.85 -5.02
N VAL A 48 -7.83 -8.54 -3.73
CA VAL A 48 -6.77 -7.84 -3.02
C VAL A 48 -5.49 -8.67 -3.01
N ASP A 49 -5.58 -9.97 -2.73
CA ASP A 49 -4.44 -10.87 -2.70
C ASP A 49 -3.74 -10.93 -4.07
N LYS A 50 -4.51 -11.06 -5.16
CA LYS A 50 -3.96 -11.03 -6.52
C LYS A 50 -3.25 -9.71 -6.83
N LEU A 51 -3.82 -8.58 -6.41
CA LEU A 51 -3.21 -7.27 -6.61
C LEU A 51 -1.91 -7.12 -5.80
N MET A 52 -1.87 -7.61 -4.56
CA MET A 52 -0.66 -7.56 -3.74
C MET A 52 0.47 -8.40 -4.33
N VAL A 53 0.18 -9.61 -4.80
CA VAL A 53 1.18 -10.44 -5.49
C VAL A 53 1.72 -9.74 -6.74
N MET A 54 0.86 -9.06 -7.49
CA MET A 54 1.29 -8.29 -8.67
C MET A 54 2.19 -7.12 -8.30
N ILE A 55 1.89 -6.43 -7.20
CA ILE A 55 2.73 -5.33 -6.69
C ILE A 55 4.11 -5.87 -6.29
N ASP A 56 4.17 -6.95 -5.51
CA ASP A 56 5.43 -7.55 -5.07
C ASP A 56 6.32 -7.95 -6.26
N GLU A 57 5.72 -8.55 -7.30
CA GLU A 57 6.44 -8.93 -8.51
C GLU A 57 6.93 -7.72 -9.30
N LEU A 58 6.12 -6.65 -9.41
CA LEU A 58 6.53 -5.42 -10.06
C LEU A 58 7.69 -4.72 -9.32
N GLU A 59 7.63 -4.66 -7.99
CA GLU A 59 8.69 -4.10 -7.16
C GLU A 59 10.00 -4.87 -7.34
N LYS A 60 9.92 -6.21 -7.37
CA LYS A 60 11.07 -7.06 -7.66
C LYS A 60 11.65 -6.81 -9.04
N GLN A 61 10.81 -6.71 -10.08
CA GLN A 61 11.27 -6.42 -11.44
C GLN A 61 11.95 -5.06 -11.55
N VAL A 62 11.42 -4.03 -10.91
CA VAL A 62 12.04 -2.70 -10.89
C VAL A 62 13.41 -2.76 -10.21
N SER A 63 13.52 -3.45 -9.08
CA SER A 63 14.79 -3.62 -8.37
C SER A 63 15.84 -4.34 -9.23
N VAL A 64 15.46 -5.45 -9.87
CA VAL A 64 16.36 -6.21 -10.75
C VAL A 64 16.84 -5.35 -11.93
N ARG A 65 15.92 -4.66 -12.60
CA ARG A 65 16.26 -3.80 -13.75
C ARG A 65 17.19 -2.65 -13.36
N LYS A 66 16.98 -2.05 -12.18
CA LYS A 66 17.86 -1.02 -11.66
C LYS A 66 19.29 -1.55 -11.47
N ASN A 67 19.44 -2.70 -10.82
CA ASN A 67 20.75 -3.32 -10.61
C ASN A 67 21.43 -3.67 -11.94
N GLN A 68 20.67 -4.18 -12.91
CA GLN A 68 21.19 -4.47 -14.26
C GLN A 68 21.68 -3.21 -14.97
N ALA A 69 20.92 -2.12 -14.90
CA ALA A 69 21.31 -0.85 -15.50
C ALA A 69 22.61 -0.30 -14.86
N GLU A 70 22.76 -0.41 -13.54
CA GLU A 70 23.97 -0.01 -12.82
C GLU A 70 25.19 -0.84 -13.23
N MET A 71 25.04 -2.17 -13.33
CA MET A 71 26.12 -3.06 -13.79
C MET A 71 26.53 -2.78 -15.24
N LEU A 72 25.57 -2.55 -16.13
CA LEU A 72 25.83 -2.20 -17.53
C LEU A 72 26.59 -0.88 -17.63
N MET A 73 26.18 0.14 -16.87
CA MET A 73 26.88 1.43 -16.82
C MET A 73 28.33 1.25 -16.38
N GLN A 74 28.57 0.47 -15.31
CA GLN A 74 29.93 0.19 -14.83
C GLN A 74 30.78 -0.54 -15.88
N SER A 75 30.20 -1.51 -16.61
CA SER A 75 30.90 -2.24 -17.67
C SER A 75 31.29 -1.32 -18.83
N VAL A 76 30.38 -0.45 -19.27
CA VAL A 76 30.63 0.53 -20.35
C VAL A 76 31.71 1.52 -19.94
N LEU A 77 31.66 2.04 -18.71
CA LEU A 77 32.68 2.95 -18.20
C LEU A 77 34.05 2.26 -18.13
N ARG A 78 34.12 1.02 -17.63
CA ARG A 78 35.38 0.26 -17.60
C ARG A 78 35.97 0.11 -19.01
N GLU A 79 35.17 -0.30 -19.99
CA GLU A 79 35.63 -0.46 -21.37
C GLU A 79 36.11 0.86 -21.99
N ALA A 80 35.45 1.98 -21.67
CA ALA A 80 35.82 3.30 -22.18
C ALA A 80 37.13 3.86 -21.60
N PHE A 81 37.53 3.44 -20.38
CA PHE A 81 38.73 3.93 -19.70
C PHE A 81 39.89 2.92 -19.65
N GLU A 82 39.69 1.66 -20.08
CA GLU A 82 40.75 0.64 -20.21
C GLU A 82 41.40 0.61 -21.61
N LYS A 83 41.09 1.59 -22.48
CA LYS A 83 41.80 1.90 -23.73
C LYS A 83 42.64 3.17 -23.57
#